data_AF-A0A9Q1GMU1-F1
#
_entry.id   AF-A0A9Q1GMU1-F1
#
_cell.length_a   1.000
_cell.length_b   1.000
_cell.length_c   1.000
_cell.angle_alpha   90.00
_cell.angle_beta   90.00
_cell.angle_gamma   90.00
#
_symmetry.space_group_name_H-M   'P 1'
#
loop_
_entity.id
_entity.type
_entity.pdbx_description
1 polymer ?
#
loop_
_entity_poly.entity_id
_entity_poly.type
_entity_poly.pdbx_seq_one_letter_code
_entity_poly.pdbx_strand_id
1 'polypeptide(L)'
;MREHGKPCGQPRKSNNGDRPPSICCSYTTKGDQRTCPVAHHLQHFMLIIKPSTTPSQALVFDFQPRDPEDIYVALSALRGKSVPGITRVRKISGLPRSRCWFIDSTKPNAVEAAYEFNSNWKTDLRIGYHDCRHYTNGLAEVLTGKKNVLEHLRTRDILIQRNQ
;
A
#
# COMPACT_ATOMS: atom_id res chain seq x y z
N MET A 1 17.76 -10.04 16.75
CA MET A 1 17.38 -8.62 16.94
C MET A 1 16.75 -8.15 15.63
N ARG A 2 15.53 -7.59 15.68
CA ARG A 2 14.73 -7.22 14.49
C ARG A 2 14.80 -5.72 14.28
N GLU A 3 15.42 -5.27 13.18
CA GLU A 3 15.11 -3.97 12.57
C GLU A 3 15.30 -4.08 11.05
N HIS A 4 14.20 -4.27 10.33
CA HIS A 4 14.19 -4.26 8.86
C HIS A 4 13.19 -3.21 8.36
N GLY A 5 13.71 -2.26 7.59
CA GLY A 5 13.02 -1.11 7.02
C GLY A 5 13.19 0.15 7.88
N LYS A 6 13.79 1.21 7.33
CA LYS A 6 13.73 2.55 7.96
C LYS A 6 12.25 2.85 8.27
N PRO A 7 11.87 3.16 9.52
CA PRO A 7 10.49 3.43 9.86
C PRO A 7 9.94 4.58 8.99
N CYS A 8 8.71 4.43 8.50
CA CYS A 8 7.97 5.53 7.85
C CYS A 8 7.88 6.69 8.86
N GLY A 9 8.81 7.66 8.77
CA GLY A 9 9.09 8.45 9.96
C GLY A 9 9.72 9.81 9.78
N GLN A 10 10.66 10.08 8.86
CA GLN A 10 11.25 11.42 8.79
C GLN A 10 11.63 11.86 7.37
N PRO A 11 10.76 12.63 6.68
CA PRO A 11 11.18 13.52 5.61
C PRO A 11 12.12 14.60 6.17
N ARG A 12 13.13 15.02 5.38
CA ARG A 12 13.98 16.17 5.71
C ARG A 12 13.10 17.39 5.98
N LYS A 13 13.40 18.16 7.03
CA LYS A 13 12.70 19.43 7.32
C LYS A 13 12.84 20.35 6.11
N SER A 14 11.71 20.79 5.54
CA SER A 14 11.66 21.94 4.64
C SER A 14 11.88 23.20 5.48
N ASN A 15 12.66 24.15 4.96
CA ASN A 15 12.94 25.44 5.61
C ASN A 15 11.73 26.39 5.64
N ASN A 16 10.64 26.07 4.95
CA ASN A 16 9.38 26.81 4.99
C ASN A 16 8.34 25.96 5.74
N GLY A 17 7.71 26.54 6.77
CA GLY A 17 7.00 25.89 7.87
C GLY A 17 5.84 24.93 7.55
N ASP A 18 5.47 24.74 6.28
CA ASP A 18 4.47 23.75 5.87
C ASP A 18 5.13 22.47 5.35
N ARG A 19 4.88 21.35 6.04
CA ARG A 19 5.38 20.03 5.62
C ARG A 19 4.39 19.43 4.62
N PRO A 20 4.80 19.05 3.39
CA PRO A 20 3.90 18.44 2.41
C PRO A 20 3.36 17.07 2.87
N PRO A 21 2.21 16.61 2.35
CA PRO A 21 1.68 15.29 2.68
C PRO A 21 2.68 14.20 2.34
N SER A 22 2.74 13.15 3.17
CA SER A 22 3.65 12.02 2.96
C SER A 22 2.88 10.80 2.46
N ILE A 23 3.45 10.11 1.48
CA ILE A 23 2.93 8.86 0.93
C ILE A 23 3.81 7.70 1.39
N CYS A 24 3.18 6.72 2.02
CA CYS A 24 3.80 5.45 2.40
C CYS A 24 3.07 4.28 1.72
N CYS A 25 3.81 3.23 1.37
CA CYS A 25 3.25 1.93 1.03
C CYS A 25 3.40 0.99 2.21
N SER A 26 2.35 0.24 2.54
CA SER A 26 2.41 -0.78 3.58
C SER A 26 1.92 -2.13 3.07
N TYR A 27 2.31 -3.20 3.73
CA TYR A 27 1.80 -4.52 3.42
C TYR A 27 1.52 -5.37 4.67
N THR A 28 0.58 -6.30 4.50
CA THR A 28 0.31 -7.35 5.48
C THR A 28 0.53 -8.72 4.85
N THR A 29 0.78 -9.73 5.70
CA THR A 29 0.90 -11.13 5.31
C THR A 29 -0.15 -11.92 6.07
N LYS A 30 -1.02 -12.66 5.40
CA LYS A 30 -1.88 -13.67 6.05
C LYS A 30 -1.24 -15.06 5.87
N GLY A 31 -0.94 -15.74 6.97
CA GLY A 31 -0.35 -17.11 6.99
C GLY A 31 0.89 -17.24 7.90
N ASP A 32 1.09 -18.43 8.50
CA ASP A 32 2.32 -18.77 9.24
C ASP A 32 3.49 -18.91 8.24
N GLN A 33 4.58 -18.20 8.51
CA GLN A 33 5.78 -18.19 7.66
C GLN A 33 6.59 -19.49 7.76
N ARG A 34 6.19 -20.43 8.63
CA ARG A 34 6.98 -21.63 8.97
C ARG A 34 6.84 -22.83 8.03
N THR A 35 5.91 -22.86 7.07
CA THR A 35 5.65 -24.12 6.32
C THR A 35 5.50 -24.03 4.79
N CYS A 36 5.59 -22.87 4.13
CA CYS A 36 5.39 -22.82 2.67
C CYS A 36 6.30 -21.78 1.96
N PRO A 37 7.20 -22.18 1.04
CA PRO A 37 8.00 -21.25 0.24
C PRO A 37 7.17 -20.36 -0.72
N VAL A 38 5.85 -20.59 -0.82
CA VAL A 38 4.92 -19.81 -1.65
C VAL A 38 4.43 -18.51 -0.97
N ALA A 39 4.73 -18.30 0.32
CA ALA A 39 4.16 -17.23 1.15
C ALA A 39 4.46 -15.79 0.66
N HIS A 40 5.46 -15.60 -0.23
CA HIS A 40 5.77 -14.30 -0.80
C HIS A 40 4.68 -13.76 -1.73
N HIS A 41 3.81 -14.63 -2.27
CA HIS A 41 2.79 -14.27 -3.26
C HIS A 41 1.47 -13.76 -2.67
N LEU A 42 1.25 -13.88 -1.35
CA LEU A 42 0.02 -13.49 -0.67
C LEU A 42 0.17 -12.21 0.18
N GLN A 43 1.11 -11.35 -0.18
CA GLN A 43 1.26 -10.03 0.43
C GLN A 43 0.12 -9.11 -0.03
N HIS A 44 -0.58 -8.51 0.92
CA HIS A 44 -1.62 -7.52 0.64
C HIS A 44 -1.05 -6.12 0.78
N PHE A 45 -1.06 -5.33 -0.30
CA PHE A 45 -0.49 -3.99 -0.34
C PHE A 45 -1.57 -2.91 -0.22
N MET A 46 -1.22 -1.83 0.47
CA MET A 46 -2.09 -0.68 0.71
C MET A 46 -1.27 0.59 0.65
N LEU A 47 -1.90 1.69 0.22
CA LEU A 47 -1.28 3.01 0.22
C LEU A 47 -1.76 3.82 1.40
N ILE A 48 -0.85 4.56 2.03
CA ILE A 48 -1.14 5.42 3.18
C ILE A 48 -0.76 6.84 2.83
N ILE A 49 -1.73 7.76 2.94
CA ILE A 49 -1.51 9.20 2.83
C ILE A 49 -1.58 9.78 4.24
N LYS A 50 -0.51 10.46 4.65
CA LYS A 50 -0.48 11.25 5.88
C LYS A 50 -0.65 12.73 5.50
N PRO A 51 -1.83 13.33 5.72
CA PRO A 51 -2.05 14.74 5.43
C PRO A 51 -1.22 15.65 6.34
N SER A 52 -0.86 16.82 5.84
CA SER A 52 -0.09 17.83 6.58
C SER A 52 -0.88 18.45 7.73
N THR A 53 -2.18 18.63 7.54
CA THR A 53 -3.07 19.35 8.46
C THR A 53 -3.51 18.53 9.66
N THR A 54 -3.40 17.20 9.59
CA THR A 54 -3.85 16.27 10.64
C THR A 54 -2.70 15.35 11.05
N PRO A 55 -1.69 15.86 11.80
CA PRO A 55 -0.46 15.13 12.07
C PRO A 55 -0.66 13.84 12.88
N SER A 56 -1.78 13.68 13.58
CA SER A 56 -2.17 12.48 14.33
C SER A 56 -2.98 11.47 13.53
N GLN A 57 -3.26 11.73 12.24
CA GLN A 57 -4.09 10.86 11.42
C GLN A 57 -3.43 10.53 10.09
N ALA A 58 -3.76 9.36 9.57
CA ALA A 58 -3.43 8.97 8.21
C ALA A 58 -4.62 8.24 7.58
N LEU A 59 -4.71 8.30 6.26
CA LEU A 59 -5.72 7.64 5.47
C LEU A 59 -5.09 6.45 4.77
N VAL A 60 -5.70 5.28 4.92
CA VAL A 60 -5.30 4.07 4.20
C VAL A 60 -6.28 3.82 3.07
N PHE A 61 -5.72 3.72 1.88
CA PHE A 61 -6.38 3.38 0.63
C PHE A 61 -6.06 1.93 0.29
N ASP A 62 -7.11 1.15 0.07
CA ASP A 62 -7.07 -0.30 0.04
C ASP A 62 -7.98 -0.85 -1.08
N PHE A 63 -7.60 -1.94 -1.70
CA PHE A 63 -8.41 -2.65 -2.69
C PHE A 63 -8.41 -4.15 -2.38
N GLN A 64 -9.58 -4.67 -2.03
CA GLN A 64 -9.75 -6.03 -1.52
C GLN A 64 -11.03 -6.67 -2.08
N PRO A 65 -11.22 -7.99 -1.95
CA PRO A 65 -12.52 -8.60 -2.23
C PRO A 65 -13.62 -7.92 -1.41
N ARG A 66 -14.82 -7.82 -1.97
CA ARG A 66 -15.98 -7.24 -1.27
C ARG A 66 -16.28 -8.01 0.01
N ASP A 67 -16.30 -9.33 -0.09
CA ASP A 67 -16.60 -10.26 1.00
C ASP A 67 -15.39 -11.18 1.23
N PRO A 68 -14.32 -10.68 1.89
CA PRO A 68 -13.06 -11.43 2.02
C PRO A 68 -13.14 -12.62 2.98
N GLU A 69 -14.25 -12.75 3.74
CA GLU A 69 -14.51 -13.85 4.67
C GLU A 69 -15.34 -14.97 4.01
N ASP A 70 -15.92 -14.73 2.84
CA ASP A 70 -16.65 -15.75 2.08
C ASP A 70 -15.66 -16.73 1.44
N ILE A 71 -15.76 -18.00 1.84
CA ILE A 71 -14.92 -19.09 1.33
C ILE A 71 -15.07 -19.32 -0.18
N TYR A 72 -16.25 -19.08 -0.75
CA TYR A 72 -16.48 -19.23 -2.19
C TYR A 72 -15.82 -18.09 -2.98
N VAL A 73 -15.81 -16.88 -2.42
CA VAL A 73 -15.04 -15.75 -2.98
C VAL A 73 -13.55 -16.06 -2.93
N ALA A 74 -13.04 -16.53 -1.79
CA ALA A 74 -11.63 -16.91 -1.65
C ALA A 74 -11.23 -18.03 -2.63
N LEU A 75 -12.02 -19.10 -2.72
CA LEU A 75 -11.76 -20.22 -3.64
C LEU A 75 -11.80 -19.77 -5.11
N SER A 76 -12.76 -18.92 -5.48
CA SER A 76 -12.86 -18.39 -6.84
C SER A 76 -11.65 -17.51 -7.19
N ALA A 77 -11.25 -16.62 -6.28
CA ALA A 77 -10.07 -15.77 -6.47
C ALA A 77 -8.78 -16.58 -6.59
N LEU A 78 -8.59 -17.61 -5.75
CA LEU A 78 -7.44 -18.51 -5.81
C LEU A 78 -7.40 -19.35 -7.10
N ARG A 79 -8.55 -19.67 -7.69
CA ARG A 79 -8.69 -20.29 -9.01
C ARG A 79 -8.46 -19.31 -10.17
N GLY A 80 -8.04 -18.07 -9.88
CA GLY A 80 -7.75 -17.04 -10.88
C GLY A 80 -9.00 -16.44 -11.53
N LYS A 81 -10.20 -16.73 -11.00
CA LYS A 81 -11.44 -16.12 -11.47
C LYS A 81 -11.53 -14.66 -10.99
N SER A 82 -12.24 -13.85 -11.76
CA SER A 82 -12.63 -12.51 -11.31
C SER A 82 -13.69 -12.63 -10.21
N VAL A 83 -13.55 -11.82 -9.17
CA VAL A 83 -14.48 -11.73 -8.05
C VAL A 83 -14.84 -10.26 -7.78
N PRO A 84 -15.99 -9.96 -7.16
CA PRO A 84 -16.32 -8.60 -6.76
C PRO A 84 -15.29 -8.04 -5.79
N GLY A 85 -14.67 -6.92 -6.16
CA GLY A 85 -13.77 -6.13 -5.34
C GLY A 85 -14.44 -4.88 -4.77
N ILE A 86 -13.72 -4.19 -3.90
CA ILE A 86 -14.10 -2.90 -3.33
C ILE A 86 -12.86 -2.05 -3.03
N THR A 87 -12.91 -0.76 -3.38
CA THR A 87 -11.96 0.24 -2.89
C THR A 87 -12.42 0.72 -1.52
N ARG A 88 -11.53 0.68 -0.53
CA ARG A 88 -11.85 1.03 0.86
C ARG A 88 -10.90 2.12 1.33
N VAL A 89 -11.45 3.11 2.02
CA VAL A 89 -10.68 4.15 2.71
C VAL A 89 -10.94 4.04 4.21
N ARG A 90 -9.89 4.06 5.03
CA ARG A 90 -10.00 4.06 6.49
C ARG A 90 -9.05 5.05 7.13
N LYS A 91 -9.47 5.63 8.26
CA LYS A 91 -8.63 6.48 9.10
C LYS A 91 -7.85 5.62 10.09
N ILE A 92 -6.57 5.93 10.28
CA ILE A 92 -5.70 5.34 11.31
C ILE A 92 -5.03 6.46 12.12
N SER A 93 -4.70 6.19 13.38
CA SER A 93 -4.11 7.16 14.33
C SER A 93 -2.60 7.38 14.16
N GLY A 94 -1.98 6.81 13.12
CA GLY A 94 -0.55 6.95 12.86
C GLY A 94 -0.07 6.00 11.78
N LEU A 95 1.18 6.21 11.31
CA LEU A 95 1.78 5.31 10.33
C LEU A 95 2.17 3.97 11.00
N PRO A 96 2.03 2.83 10.30
CA PRO A 96 2.50 1.54 10.81
C PRO A 96 4.01 1.60 11.12
N ARG A 97 4.39 1.05 12.28
CA ARG A 97 5.79 1.04 12.76
C ARG A 97 6.69 0.07 11.98
N SER A 98 6.10 -0.91 11.30
CA SER A 98 6.80 -1.94 10.53
C SER A 98 6.09 -2.17 9.20
N ARG A 99 6.79 -2.77 8.22
CA ARG A 99 6.22 -3.13 6.90
C ARG A 99 5.58 -1.93 6.19
N CYS A 100 6.24 -0.79 6.32
CA CYS A 100 5.77 0.50 5.83
C CYS A 100 6.97 1.26 5.25
N TRP A 101 6.93 1.54 3.95
CA TRP A 101 7.98 2.23 3.23
C TRP A 101 7.52 3.61 2.80
N PHE A 102 8.37 4.60 3.02
CA PHE A 102 8.16 5.94 2.50
C PHE A 102 8.43 5.95 0.99
N ILE A 103 7.48 6.47 0.21
CA ILE A 103 7.57 6.59 -1.25
C ILE A 103 8.00 8.00 -1.64
N ASP A 104 7.23 9.00 -1.21
CA ASP A 104 7.51 10.41 -1.49
C ASP A 104 6.69 11.37 -0.62
N SER A 105 7.06 12.64 -0.70
CA SER A 105 6.19 13.77 -0.37
C SER A 105 5.42 14.18 -1.63
N THR A 106 4.13 14.48 -1.49
CA THR A 106 3.24 14.73 -2.64
C THR A 106 2.65 16.15 -2.62
N LYS A 107 1.86 16.47 -3.65
CA LYS A 107 1.15 17.74 -3.81
C LYS A 107 0.07 17.90 -2.72
N PRO A 108 -0.34 19.15 -2.41
CA PRO A 108 -1.35 19.43 -1.38
C PRO A 108 -2.69 18.71 -1.59
N ASN A 109 -3.08 18.43 -2.84
CA ASN A 109 -4.37 17.82 -3.21
C ASN A 109 -4.34 16.28 -3.28
N ALA A 110 -3.32 15.61 -2.72
CA ALA A 110 -3.16 14.16 -2.86
C ALA A 110 -4.35 13.33 -2.34
N VAL A 111 -5.04 13.81 -1.30
CA VAL A 111 -6.22 13.11 -0.76
C VAL A 111 -7.38 13.14 -1.77
N GLU A 112 -7.62 14.28 -2.39
CA GLU A 112 -8.68 14.45 -3.40
C GLU A 112 -8.41 13.60 -4.64
N ALA A 113 -7.17 13.66 -5.17
CA ALA A 113 -6.75 12.83 -6.30
C ALA A 113 -6.90 11.32 -6.01
N ALA A 114 -6.68 10.90 -4.75
CA ALA A 114 -6.87 9.51 -4.35
C ALA A 114 -8.35 9.08 -4.30
N TYR A 115 -9.25 9.99 -3.89
CA TYR A 115 -10.70 9.72 -3.97
C TYR A 115 -11.18 9.68 -5.43
N GLU A 116 -10.72 10.59 -6.28
CA GLU A 116 -11.03 10.58 -7.71
C GLU A 116 -10.55 9.29 -8.38
N PHE A 117 -9.32 8.85 -8.06
CA PHE A 117 -8.81 7.56 -8.52
C PHE A 117 -9.70 6.39 -8.09
N ASN A 118 -10.15 6.37 -6.82
CA ASN A 118 -11.02 5.32 -6.31
C ASN A 118 -12.37 5.25 -7.03
N SER A 119 -12.97 6.39 -7.35
CA SER A 119 -14.25 6.47 -8.06
C SER A 119 -14.18 5.92 -9.48
N ASN A 120 -13.00 5.95 -10.09
CA ASN A 120 -12.76 5.46 -11.45
C ASN A 120 -12.14 4.05 -11.50
N TRP A 121 -11.77 3.47 -10.35
CA TRP A 121 -11.12 2.16 -10.31
C TRP A 121 -12.13 1.03 -10.57
N LYS A 122 -11.85 0.19 -11.57
CA LYS A 122 -12.69 -0.97 -11.86
C LYS A 122 -12.65 -1.97 -10.69
N THR A 123 -13.79 -2.57 -10.37
CA THR A 123 -13.94 -3.42 -9.17
C THR A 123 -13.97 -4.92 -9.47
N ASP A 124 -13.59 -5.34 -10.67
CA ASP A 124 -13.42 -6.75 -11.05
C ASP A 124 -12.06 -7.28 -10.57
N LEU A 125 -11.99 -7.66 -9.29
CA LEU A 125 -10.73 -8.10 -8.68
C LEU A 125 -10.29 -9.44 -9.26
N ARG A 126 -9.04 -9.49 -9.74
CA ARG A 126 -8.40 -10.72 -10.23
C ARG A 126 -6.96 -10.81 -9.76
N ILE A 127 -6.66 -11.83 -8.96
CA ILE A 127 -5.30 -12.03 -8.42
C ILE A 127 -4.30 -12.18 -9.57
N GLY A 128 -3.24 -11.37 -9.53
CA GLY A 128 -2.16 -11.35 -10.52
C GLY A 128 -2.39 -10.43 -11.71
N TYR A 129 -3.59 -9.87 -11.89
CA TYR A 129 -3.96 -9.07 -13.07
C TYR A 129 -4.61 -7.72 -12.72
N HIS A 130 -5.48 -7.70 -11.72
CA HIS A 130 -6.18 -6.50 -11.24
C HIS A 130 -6.47 -6.65 -9.75
N ASP A 131 -5.45 -6.43 -8.94
CA ASP A 131 -5.49 -6.67 -7.49
C ASP A 131 -4.84 -5.53 -6.70
N CYS A 132 -4.66 -5.72 -5.40
CA CYS A 132 -4.11 -4.72 -4.49
C CYS A 132 -2.72 -4.20 -4.90
N ARG A 133 -1.91 -4.98 -5.62
CA ARG A 133 -0.59 -4.57 -6.13
C ARG A 133 -0.73 -3.57 -7.27
N HIS A 134 -1.62 -3.88 -8.20
CA HIS A 134 -1.94 -3.03 -9.35
C HIS A 134 -2.59 -1.73 -8.88
N TYR A 135 -3.54 -1.82 -7.96
CA TYR A 135 -4.17 -0.68 -7.31
C TYR A 135 -3.13 0.22 -6.62
N THR A 136 -2.25 -0.35 -5.80
CA THR A 136 -1.23 0.42 -5.06
C THR A 136 -0.24 1.10 -6.01
N ASN A 137 0.21 0.41 -7.06
CA ASN A 137 1.09 1.01 -8.07
C ASN A 137 0.38 2.14 -8.84
N GLY A 138 -0.85 1.91 -9.32
CA GLY A 138 -1.61 2.91 -10.06
C GLY A 138 -1.90 4.16 -9.22
N LEU A 139 -2.29 3.99 -7.96
CA LEU A 139 -2.53 5.11 -7.07
C LEU A 139 -1.21 5.85 -6.74
N ALA A 140 -0.12 5.12 -6.48
CA ALA A 140 1.17 5.75 -6.25
C ALA A 140 1.66 6.52 -7.49
N GLU A 141 1.44 6.01 -8.69
CA GLU A 141 1.76 6.69 -9.95
C GLU A 141 0.97 7.98 -10.12
N VAL A 142 -0.35 7.98 -9.88
CA VAL A 142 -1.18 9.20 -9.94
C VAL A 142 -0.68 10.26 -8.95
N LEU A 143 -0.30 9.84 -7.75
CA LEU A 143 0.07 10.78 -6.68
C LEU A 143 1.52 11.26 -6.71
N THR A 144 2.42 10.53 -7.36
CA THR A 144 3.87 10.82 -7.34
C THR A 144 4.51 10.92 -8.72
N GLY A 145 3.84 10.47 -9.77
CA GLY A 145 4.41 10.30 -11.12
C GLY A 145 5.37 9.12 -11.25
N LYS A 146 5.64 8.36 -10.17
CA LYS A 146 6.58 7.23 -10.18
C LYS A 146 5.89 5.94 -10.61
N LYS A 147 6.49 5.25 -11.56
CA LYS A 147 6.03 3.94 -12.05
C LYS A 147 6.69 2.80 -11.28
N ASN A 148 6.05 1.63 -11.28
CA ASN A 148 6.60 0.37 -10.72
C ASN A 148 7.08 0.51 -9.26
N VAL A 149 6.37 1.30 -8.44
CA VAL A 149 6.81 1.61 -7.07
C VAL A 149 7.04 0.36 -6.23
N LEU A 150 6.15 -0.63 -6.30
CA LEU A 150 6.29 -1.87 -5.53
C LEU A 150 7.54 -2.68 -5.90
N GLU A 151 7.91 -2.74 -7.18
CA GLU A 151 9.11 -3.46 -7.64
C GLU A 151 10.39 -2.77 -7.15
N HIS A 152 10.43 -1.44 -7.19
CA HIS A 152 11.54 -0.67 -6.63
C HIS A 152 11.66 -0.85 -5.12
N LEU A 153 10.54 -0.85 -4.38
CA LEU A 153 10.54 -1.07 -2.93
C LEU A 153 11.04 -2.47 -2.56
N ARG A 154 10.60 -3.51 -3.27
CA ARG A 154 11.03 -4.89 -3.05
C ARG A 154 12.52 -5.09 -3.34
N THR A 155 13.01 -4.53 -4.44
CA THR A 155 14.43 -4.60 -4.82
C THR A 155 15.29 -3.91 -3.76
N ARG A 156 14.85 -2.74 -3.27
CA ARG A 156 15.57 -2.02 -2.22
C ARG A 156 15.68 -2.81 -0.92
N ASP A 157 14.62 -3.51 -0.54
CA ASP A 157 14.64 -4.36 0.64
C ASP A 157 15.61 -5.54 0.47
N ILE A 158 15.62 -6.22 -0.67
CA ILE A 158 16.55 -7.35 -0.94
C ILE A 158 18.01 -6.88 -0.89
N LEU A 159 18.32 -5.71 -1.46
CA LEU A 159 19.67 -5.15 -1.43
C LEU A 159 20.11 -4.75 -0.02
N ILE A 160 19.20 -4.28 0.82
CA ILE A 160 19.49 -3.97 2.22
C ILE A 160 19.75 -5.25 3.02
N GLN A 161 19.03 -6.34 2.74
CA GLN A 161 19.23 -7.64 3.41
C GLN A 161 20.55 -8.33 3.02
N ARG A 162 21.10 -8.07 1.83
CA ARG A 162 22.34 -8.70 1.33
C ARG A 162 23.63 -8.01 1.79
N ASN A 163 23.54 -6.80 2.32
CA ASN A 163 24.68 -6.02 2.82
C ASN A 163 24.72 -6.00 4.37
N GLN A 164 24.14 -7.03 5.00
CA GLN A 164 24.16 -7.33 6.44
C GLN A 164 24.64 -8.76 6.64
#